data_AF-A0A976J1S3-F1
#
_entry.id   AF-A0A976J1S3-F1
#
_cell.length_a   1.000
_cell.length_b   1.000
_cell.length_c   1.000
_cell.angle_alpha   90.00
_cell.angle_beta   90.00
_cell.angle_gamma   90.00
#
_symmetry.space_group_name_H-M   'P 1'
#
loop_
_entity.id
_entity.type
_entity.pdbx_description
1 polymer ?
#
loop_
_entity_poly.entity_id
_entity_poly.type
_entity_poly.pdbx_seq_one_letter_code
_entity_poly.pdbx_strand_id
1 'polypeptide(L)'
;MTDKPIREYDRFILRLPDGMREKLQARATLNDRSMNSEVTAILAEALGVADEISLRELKDASKILEREEKVLKGELAQVQERRMAINEQMMRIYQRRGK
;
A
#
# COMPACT_ATOMS: atom_id res chain seq x y z
N MET A 1 -5.57 -3.50 19.75
CA MET A 1 -6.22 -4.72 20.25
C MET A 1 -7.14 -5.17 19.12
N THR A 2 -6.96 -6.31 18.48
CA THR A 2 -6.92 -7.66 19.07
C THR A 2 -5.93 -8.56 18.32
N ASP A 3 -4.90 -9.03 19.03
CA ASP A 3 -3.91 -10.01 18.53
C ASP A 3 -4.41 -11.44 18.83
N LYS A 4 -5.71 -11.67 18.60
CA LYS A 4 -6.28 -13.01 18.75
C LYS A 4 -5.94 -13.80 17.49
N PRO A 5 -5.31 -14.98 17.60
CA PRO A 5 -5.06 -15.82 16.43
C PRO A 5 -6.39 -16.14 15.74
N ILE A 6 -6.41 -16.17 14.40
CA ILE A 6 -7.60 -16.35 13.54
C ILE A 6 -8.49 -17.54 13.98
N ARG A 7 -7.90 -18.55 14.62
CA ARG A 7 -8.60 -19.73 15.16
C ARG A 7 -9.57 -19.42 16.31
N GLU A 8 -9.38 -18.29 16.99
CA GLU A 8 -10.21 -17.82 18.11
C GLU A 8 -11.36 -16.92 17.68
N TYR A 9 -11.50 -16.63 16.38
CA TYR A 9 -12.62 -15.85 15.87
C TYR A 9 -13.92 -16.67 15.88
N ASP A 10 -15.03 -15.97 16.15
CA ASP A 10 -16.35 -16.57 16.12
C ASP A 10 -16.68 -17.05 14.69
N ARG A 11 -17.20 -18.27 14.60
CA ARG A 11 -17.56 -18.90 13.33
C ARG A 11 -19.07 -18.81 13.14
N PHE A 12 -19.49 -18.22 12.02
CA PHE A 12 -20.89 -18.11 11.64
C PHE A 12 -21.19 -18.97 10.41
N ILE A 13 -22.16 -19.89 10.51
CA ILE A 13 -22.56 -20.76 9.40
C ILE A 13 -23.68 -20.08 8.61
N LEU A 14 -23.39 -19.72 7.35
CA LEU A 14 -24.37 -19.09 6.45
C LEU A 14 -25.07 -20.13 5.58
N ARG A 15 -26.40 -20.03 5.49
CA ARG A 15 -27.19 -20.72 4.47
C ARG A 15 -27.45 -19.74 3.34
N LEU A 16 -26.85 -20.02 2.19
CA LEU A 16 -26.94 -19.18 1.00
C LEU A 16 -28.01 -19.75 0.04
N PRO A 17 -28.87 -18.91 -0.55
CA PRO A 17 -29.70 -19.30 -1.68
C PRO A 17 -28.85 -19.72 -2.89
N ASP A 18 -29.45 -20.49 -3.80
CA ASP A 18 -28.81 -20.94 -5.05
C ASP A 18 -28.21 -19.76 -5.82
N GLY A 19 -26.97 -19.94 -6.31
CA GLY A 19 -26.24 -18.95 -7.09
C GLY A 19 -25.56 -17.84 -6.28
N MET A 20 -25.85 -17.70 -4.98
CA MET A 20 -25.26 -16.63 -4.17
C MET A 20 -23.79 -16.90 -3.81
N ARG A 21 -23.43 -18.18 -3.62
CA ARG A 21 -22.04 -18.57 -3.32
C ARG A 21 -21.12 -18.25 -4.51
N GLU A 22 -21.57 -18.54 -5.72
CA GLU A 22 -20.85 -18.29 -6.97
C GLU A 22 -20.66 -16.78 -7.18
N LYS A 23 -21.69 -15.97 -6.90
CA LYS A 23 -21.58 -14.51 -6.94
C LYS A 23 -20.57 -13.96 -5.94
N LEU A 24 -20.57 -14.47 -4.70
CA LEU A 24 -19.58 -14.11 -3.68
C LEU A 24 -18.17 -14.52 -4.11
N GLN A 25 -18.02 -15.72 -4.68
CA GLN A 25 -16.73 -16.18 -5.18
C GLN A 25 -16.18 -15.30 -6.30
N ALA A 26 -17.02 -14.99 -7.29
CA ALA A 26 -16.63 -14.13 -8.41
C ALA A 26 -16.20 -12.73 -7.92
N ARG A 27 -16.96 -12.14 -6.99
CA ARG A 27 -16.61 -10.84 -6.40
C ARG A 27 -15.29 -10.90 -5.61
N ALA A 28 -15.10 -11.95 -4.80
CA ALA A 28 -13.86 -12.13 -4.05
C ALA A 28 -12.64 -12.25 -4.99
N THR A 29 -12.76 -13.01 -6.09
CA THR A 29 -11.71 -13.11 -7.11
C THR A 29 -11.42 -11.78 -7.80
N LEU A 30 -12.45 -10.98 -8.12
CA LEU A 30 -12.26 -9.64 -8.72
C LEU A 30 -11.52 -8.67 -7.78
N ASN A 31 -11.64 -8.87 -6.47
CA ASN A 31 -11.01 -8.04 -5.44
C ASN A 31 -9.70 -8.64 -4.90
N ASP A 32 -9.17 -9.71 -5.51
CA ASP A 32 -8.00 -10.45 -5.04
C ASP A 32 -8.08 -10.88 -3.55
N ARG A 33 -9.29 -11.22 -3.10
CA ARG A 33 -9.59 -11.62 -1.72
C ARG A 33 -10.04 -13.07 -1.63
N SER A 34 -9.83 -13.67 -0.45
CA SER A 34 -10.53 -14.91 -0.11
C SER A 34 -12.04 -14.64 0.04
N MET A 35 -12.87 -15.65 -0.21
CA MET A 35 -14.32 -15.52 -0.01
C MET A 35 -14.67 -15.09 1.43
N ASN A 36 -13.93 -15.57 2.42
CA ASN A 36 -14.13 -15.18 3.81
C ASN A 36 -13.77 -13.70 4.03
N SER A 37 -12.63 -13.25 3.50
CA SER A 37 -12.21 -11.85 3.57
C SER A 37 -13.21 -10.91 2.90
N GLU A 38 -13.78 -11.32 1.76
CA GLU A 38 -14.80 -10.53 1.07
C GLU A 38 -16.10 -10.43 1.87
N VAL A 39 -16.54 -11.53 2.51
CA VAL A 39 -17.72 -11.49 3.39
C VAL A 39 -17.48 -10.57 4.59
N THR A 40 -16.31 -10.64 5.22
CA THR A 40 -15.95 -9.74 6.32
C THR A 40 -15.92 -8.28 5.85
N ALA A 41 -15.36 -8.00 4.67
CA ALA A 41 -15.33 -6.66 4.11
C ALA A 41 -16.73 -6.10 3.83
N ILE A 42 -17.63 -6.90 3.25
CA ILE A 42 -19.04 -6.52 3.02
C ILE A 42 -19.75 -6.23 4.35
N LEU A 43 -19.56 -7.08 5.36
CA LEU A 43 -20.15 -6.88 6.67
C LEU A 43 -19.58 -5.63 7.36
N ALA A 44 -18.28 -5.40 7.25
CA ALA A 44 -17.63 -4.23 7.80
C ALA A 44 -18.20 -2.94 7.18
N GLU A 45 -18.29 -2.90 5.84
CA GLU A 45 -18.91 -1.80 5.10
C GLU A 45 -20.37 -1.56 5.52
N ALA A 46 -21.18 -2.63 5.59
CA ALA A 46 -22.59 -2.55 5.99
C ALA A 46 -22.79 -2.08 7.44
N LEU A 47 -21.86 -2.42 8.33
CA LEU A 47 -21.88 -2.02 9.74
C LEU A 47 -21.20 -0.65 9.97
N GLY A 48 -20.63 -0.03 8.94
CA GLY A 48 -19.87 1.22 9.06
C GLY A 48 -18.58 1.09 9.88
N VAL A 49 -18.05 -0.13 10.00
CA VAL A 49 -16.76 -0.38 10.65
C VAL A 49 -15.69 -0.57 9.60
N ALA A 50 -14.49 -0.04 9.84
CA ALA A 50 -13.39 -0.25 8.93
C ALA A 50 -12.96 -1.73 8.99
N ASP A 51 -12.85 -2.37 7.83
CA ASP A 51 -12.34 -3.73 7.73
C ASP A 51 -10.90 -3.80 8.25
N GLU A 52 -10.70 -4.47 9.40
CA GLU A 52 -9.40 -4.60 10.05
C GLU A 52 -8.36 -5.29 9.17
N ILE A 53 -8.78 -6.20 8.28
CA ILE A 53 -7.89 -6.87 7.33
C ILE A 53 -7.38 -5.84 6.32
N SER A 54 -8.29 -5.08 5.71
CA SER A 54 -7.95 -3.99 4.79
C SER A 54 -7.06 -2.94 5.46
N LEU A 55 -7.32 -2.57 6.71
CA LEU A 55 -6.49 -1.62 7.46
C LEU A 55 -5.06 -2.11 7.67
N ARG A 56 -4.87 -3.42 7.88
CA ARG A 56 -3.55 -4.02 8.06
C ARG A 56 -2.78 -4.04 6.75
N GLU A 57 -3.40 -4.47 5.66
CA GLU A 57 -2.81 -4.47 4.32
C GLU A 57 -2.38 -3.06 3.89
N LEU A 58 -3.23 -2.06 4.11
CA LEU A 58 -2.92 -0.66 3.84
C LEU A 58 -1.75 -0.15 4.67
N LYS A 59 -1.64 -0.54 5.94
CA LYS A 59 -0.51 -0.17 6.81
C LYS A 59 0.80 -0.79 6.33
N ASP A 60 0.77 -2.04 5.89
CA ASP A 60 1.97 -2.71 5.38
C ASP A 60 2.42 -2.11 4.03
N ALA A 61 1.47 -1.79 3.15
CA ALA A 61 1.75 -1.05 1.91
C ALA A 61 2.33 0.35 2.19
N SER A 62 1.77 1.10 3.16
CA SER A 62 2.28 2.41 3.57
C SER A 62 3.74 2.35 4.03
N LYS A 63 4.11 1.34 4.82
CA LYS A 63 5.50 1.15 5.26
C LYS A 63 6.47 0.89 4.11
N ILE A 64 6.01 0.18 3.08
CA ILE A 64 6.83 -0.06 1.87
C ILE A 64 7.04 1.26 1.14
N LEU A 65 5.96 2.01 0.90
CA LEU A 65 6.03 3.31 0.23
C LEU A 65 6.91 4.32 0.98
N GLU A 66 6.83 4.38 2.31
CA GLU A 66 7.69 5.23 3.14
C GLU A 66 9.19 4.90 2.97
N ARG A 67 9.53 3.61 2.81
CA ARG A 67 10.91 3.19 2.56
C ARG A 67 11.37 3.61 1.17
N GLU A 68 10.55 3.43 0.15
CA GLU A 68 10.85 3.85 -1.22
C GLU A 68 11.02 5.37 -1.32
N GLU A 69 10.11 6.14 -0.70
CA GLU A 69 10.19 7.60 -0.66
C GLU A 69 11.51 8.07 -0.03
N LYS A 70 11.95 7.39 1.04
CA LYS A 70 13.23 7.70 1.70
C LYS A 70 14.42 7.46 0.77
N VAL A 71 14.40 6.36 0.01
CA VAL A 71 15.45 6.06 -0.98
C VAL A 71 15.48 7.12 -2.07
N LEU A 72 14.32 7.43 -2.66
CA LEU A 72 14.17 8.43 -3.71
C LEU A 72 14.64 9.82 -3.28
N LYS A 73 14.34 10.24 -2.04
CA LYS A 73 14.83 11.49 -1.48
C LYS A 73 16.36 11.53 -1.38
N GLY A 74 16.98 10.40 -1.02
CA GLY A 74 18.43 10.27 -0.98
C GLY A 74 19.07 10.40 -2.36
N GLU A 75 18.52 9.70 -3.36
CA GLU A 75 18.98 9.77 -4.74
C GLU A 75 18.84 11.19 -5.32
N LEU A 76 17.70 11.84 -5.05
CA LEU A 76 17.46 13.21 -5.49
C LEU A 76 18.50 14.19 -4.93
N ALA A 77 18.86 14.04 -3.65
CA ALA A 77 19.89 14.87 -3.02
C ALA A 77 21.26 14.70 -3.72
N GLN A 78 21.65 13.46 -4.03
CA GLN A 78 22.90 13.19 -4.75
C GLN A 78 22.90 13.80 -6.16
N VAL A 79 21.78 13.72 -6.88
CA VAL A 79 21.65 14.32 -8.21
C VAL A 79 21.76 15.84 -8.14
N GLN A 80 21.14 16.47 -7.14
CA GLN A 80 21.23 17.91 -6.92
C GLN A 80 22.67 18.36 -6.61
N GLU A 81 23.40 17.60 -5.78
CA GLU A 81 24.79 17.89 -5.46
C GLU A 81 25.70 17.79 -6.70
N ARG A 82 25.55 16.72 -7.49
CA ARG A 82 26.27 16.57 -8.78
C ARG A 82 25.98 17.73 -9.72
N ARG A 83 24.72 18.17 -9.81
CA ARG A 83 24.34 19.33 -10.63
C ARG A 83 25.02 20.61 -10.14
N MET A 84 25.08 20.85 -8.83
CA MET A 84 25.77 22.01 -8.27
C MET A 84 27.27 21.99 -8.59
N ALA A 85 27.92 20.83 -8.43
CA ALA A 85 29.34 20.68 -8.74
C ALA A 85 29.63 20.97 -10.22
N ILE A 86 28.80 20.47 -11.14
CA ILE A 86 28.92 20.74 -12.58
C ILE A 86 28.76 22.24 -12.86
N ASN A 87 27.75 22.88 -12.28
CA ASN A 87 27.52 24.32 -12.45
C ASN A 87 28.71 25.14 -11.95
N GLU A 88 29.29 24.77 -10.81
CA GLU A 88 30.47 25.44 -10.26
C GLU A 88 31.71 25.26 -11.16
N GLN A 89 31.93 24.05 -11.67
CA GLN A 89 33.00 23.76 -12.63
C GLN A 89 32.84 24.61 -13.91
N MET A 90 31.62 24.70 -14.45
CA MET A 90 31.31 25.55 -15.60
C MET A 90 31.64 27.02 -15.34
N MET A 91 31.24 27.56 -14.19
CA MET A 91 31.55 28.96 -13.82
C MET A 91 33.06 29.22 -13.75
N ARG A 92 33.84 28.28 -13.20
CA ARG A 92 35.32 28.37 -13.18
C ARG A 92 35.92 28.37 -14.59
N ILE A 93 35.35 27.59 -15.53
CA ILE A 93 35.80 27.57 -16.92
C ILE A 93 35.51 28.92 -17.61
N TYR A 94 34.31 29.48 -17.43
CA TYR A 94 33.96 30.79 -17.99
C TYR A 94 34.88 31.91 -17.48
N GLN A 95 35.20 31.92 -16.19
CA GLN A 95 36.10 32.91 -15.61
C GLN A 95 37.54 32.81 -16.13
N ARG A 96 38.02 31.60 -16.46
CA ARG A 96 39.37 31.40 -17.05
C ARG A 96 39.45 31.80 -18.53
N ARG A 97 38.35 31.72 -19.27
CA ARG A 97 38.28 32.11 -20.70
C ARG A 97 38.02 33.61 -20.93
N GLY A 98 37.62 34.35 -19.90
CA GLY A 98 37.38 35.80 -19.96
C GLY A 98 38.60 36.68 -19.63
N LYS A 99 39.79 36.09 -19.52
CA LYS A 99 41.10 36.78 -19.48
C LYS A 99 41.88 36.42 -20.72
#